data_AF-A0A914CIN0-F1
#
_entry.id   AF-A0A914CIN0-F1
#
_cell.length_a   1.000
_cell.length_b   1.000
_cell.length_c   1.000
_cell.angle_alpha   90.00
_cell.angle_beta   90.00
_cell.angle_gamma   90.00
#
_symmetry.space_group_name_H-M   'P 1'
#
loop_
_entity.id
_entity.type
_entity.pdbx_description
1 polymer ?
#
loop_
_entity_poly.entity_id
_entity_poly.type
_entity_poly.pdbx_seq_one_letter_code
_entity_poly.pdbx_strand_id
1 'polypeptide(L)'
;MRGQYQHWKPPSYESAIVPILERGPDFTFQDGRKPLVTSKFQLERLVKQADLGKKIVQYLADLKEMEKLHEKEMALNVNNQQIEIEKWKPNSKELKEIF
;
A
#
# COMPACT_ATOMS: atom_id res chain seq x y z
N MET A 1 19.16 -7.52 -2.78
CA MET A 1 20.20 -6.68 -3.41
C MET A 1 20.61 -5.63 -2.38
N ARG A 2 21.83 -5.72 -1.82
CA ARG A 2 22.38 -4.73 -0.89
C ARG A 2 22.95 -3.58 -1.73
N GLY A 3 22.59 -2.33 -1.43
CA GLY A 3 23.21 -1.16 -2.05
C GLY A 3 24.73 -1.23 -1.89
N GLN A 4 25.48 -0.97 -2.96
CA GLN A 4 26.94 -1.00 -2.89
C GLN A 4 27.42 0.22 -2.09
N TYR A 5 28.08 -0.03 -0.97
CA TYR A 5 28.70 0.98 -0.14
C TYR A 5 29.81 1.67 -0.95
N GLN A 6 29.63 2.96 -1.25
CA GLN A 6 30.65 3.80 -1.89
C GLN A 6 31.28 4.67 -0.80
N HIS A 7 32.49 4.33 -0.35
CA HIS A 7 33.15 4.99 0.78
C HIS A 7 33.45 6.48 0.55
N TRP A 8 33.39 6.95 -0.70
CA TRP A 8 33.61 8.34 -1.11
C TRP A 8 32.32 9.14 -1.27
N LYS A 9 31.14 8.55 -1.03
CA LYS A 9 29.85 9.25 -1.04
C LYS A 9 29.22 9.20 0.34
N PRO A 10 28.45 10.23 0.74
CA PRO A 10 27.65 10.13 1.95
C PRO A 10 26.72 8.91 1.85
N PRO A 11 26.48 8.18 2.95
CA PRO A 11 25.63 7.01 2.93
C PRO A 11 24.20 7.43 2.53
N SER A 12 23.83 7.16 1.28
CA SER A 12 22.47 7.36 0.78
C SER A 12 21.70 6.06 0.96
N TYR A 13 20.62 6.08 1.73
CA TYR A 13 19.61 5.00 1.76
C TYR A 13 18.73 4.99 0.51
N GLU A 14 19.30 5.38 -0.64
CA GLU A 14 18.62 5.33 -1.91
C GLU A 14 18.52 3.88 -2.37
N SER A 15 17.39 3.55 -3.00
CA SER A 15 17.18 2.26 -3.68
C SER A 15 18.38 1.94 -4.57
N ALA A 16 18.71 0.64 -4.75
CA ALA A 16 19.82 0.21 -5.59
C ALA A 16 19.90 1.03 -6.88
N ILE A 17 20.91 1.90 -6.96
CA ILE A 17 21.11 2.81 -8.09
C ILE A 17 21.18 1.93 -9.33
N VAL A 18 20.26 2.18 -10.27
CA VAL A 18 20.34 1.61 -11.60
C VAL A 18 21.67 2.06 -12.19
N PRO A 19 22.58 1.15 -12.55
CA PRO A 19 23.80 1.54 -13.24
C PRO A 19 23.41 2.41 -14.43
N ILE A 20 24.10 3.55 -14.61
CA ILE A 20 23.80 4.48 -15.72
C ILE A 20 23.92 3.77 -17.06
N LEU A 21 24.83 2.80 -17.16
CA LEU A 21 25.01 1.93 -18.32
C LEU A 21 23.84 0.97 -18.58
N GLU A 22 23.01 0.69 -17.58
CA GLU A 22 21.78 -0.09 -17.74
C GLU A 22 20.54 0.81 -17.96
N ARG A 23 20.74 2.13 -18.01
CA ARG A 23 19.67 3.12 -18.15
C ARG A 23 19.42 3.41 -19.63
N GLY A 24 18.66 2.53 -20.27
CA GLY A 24 18.17 2.71 -21.64
C GLY A 24 18.76 1.69 -22.63
N PRO A 25 18.46 1.84 -23.92
CA PRO A 25 18.98 0.96 -24.97
C PRO A 25 20.43 1.29 -25.32
N ASP A 26 21.28 0.26 -25.42
CA ASP A 26 22.71 0.38 -25.72
C ASP A 26 22.99 0.82 -27.17
N PHE A 27 22.08 0.51 -28.09
CA PHE A 27 22.21 0.82 -29.51
C PHE A 27 20.87 1.25 -30.11
N THR A 28 20.94 1.86 -31.28
CA THR A 28 19.77 2.29 -32.06
C THR A 28 19.90 1.79 -33.50
N PHE A 29 18.78 1.65 -34.20
CA PHE A 29 18.81 1.30 -35.61
C PHE A 29 19.39 2.47 -36.43
N GLN A 30 19.98 2.18 -37.60
CA GLN A 30 20.53 3.22 -38.49
C GLN A 30 19.47 4.27 -38.88
N ASP A 31 18.21 3.85 -38.97
CA ASP A 31 17.05 4.72 -39.23
C ASP A 31 16.66 5.61 -38.03
N GLY A 32 17.42 5.59 -36.92
CA GLY A 32 17.14 6.36 -35.70
C GLY A 32 16.05 5.79 -34.80
N ARG A 33 15.43 4.66 -35.18
CA ARG A 33 14.47 3.96 -34.32
C ARG A 33 15.17 3.44 -33.07
N LYS A 34 14.59 3.69 -31.90
CA LYS A 34 15.12 3.21 -30.61
C LYS A 34 14.47 1.86 -30.27
N PRO A 35 15.25 0.79 -30.05
CA PRO A 35 14.70 -0.43 -29.47
C PRO A 35 14.20 -0.14 -28.04
N LEU A 36 13.14 -0.82 -27.63
CA LEU A 36 12.56 -0.64 -26.29
C LEU A 36 13.52 -1.14 -25.20
N VAL A 37 14.21 -2.25 -25.48
CA VAL A 37 15.15 -2.92 -24.59
C VAL A 37 16.25 -3.54 -25.45
N THR A 38 17.50 -3.47 -25.01
CA THR A 38 18.64 -4.11 -25.70
C THR A 38 19.18 -5.34 -24.98
N SER A 39 18.91 -5.49 -23.67
CA SER A 39 19.41 -6.58 -22.84
C SER A 39 18.29 -7.43 -22.23
N LYS A 40 18.49 -8.75 -22.20
CA LYS A 40 17.58 -9.68 -21.48
C LYS A 40 17.44 -9.32 -20.01
N PHE A 41 18.53 -8.87 -19.37
CA PHE A 41 18.52 -8.47 -17.96
C PHE A 41 17.59 -7.26 -17.73
N GLN A 42 17.64 -6.28 -18.63
CA GLN A 42 16.77 -5.11 -18.58
C GLN A 42 15.30 -5.51 -18.76
N LEU A 43 15.00 -6.45 -19.66
CA LEU A 43 13.65 -6.98 -19.83
C LEU A 43 13.15 -7.67 -18.55
N GLU A 44 13.92 -8.59 -17.99
CA GLU A 44 13.56 -9.31 -16.75
C GLU A 44 13.32 -8.35 -15.58
N ARG A 45 14.14 -7.30 -15.50
CA ARG A 45 14.00 -6.27 -14.48
C ARG A 45 12.72 -5.46 -14.64
N LEU A 46 12.37 -5.05 -15.86
CA LEU A 46 11.13 -4.34 -16.14
C LEU A 46 9.90 -5.19 -15.80
N VAL A 47 9.94 -6.49 -16.12
CA VAL A 47 8.89 -7.45 -15.75
C VAL A 47 8.75 -7.54 -14.23
N LYS A 48 9.86 -7.73 -13.50
CA LYS A 48 9.84 -7.76 -12.02
C LYS A 48 9.28 -6.48 -11.42
N GLN A 49 9.60 -5.32 -12.00
CA GLN A 49 9.08 -4.03 -11.55
C GLN A 49 7.57 -3.90 -11.79
N ALA A 50 7.09 -4.37 -12.95
CA ALA A 50 5.66 -4.39 -13.26
C ALA A 50 4.90 -5.32 -12.28
N ASP A 51 5.42 -6.51 -12.02
CA ASP A 51 4.80 -7.47 -11.09
C ASP A 51 4.82 -6.96 -9.64
N LEU A 52 5.89 -6.28 -9.23
CA LEU A 52 5.94 -5.60 -7.94
C LEU A 52 4.87 -4.52 -7.84
N GLY A 53 4.71 -3.70 -8.89
CA GLY A 53 3.67 -2.67 -8.95
C GLY A 53 2.26 -3.26 -8.81
N LYS A 54 1.97 -4.36 -9.51
CA LYS A 54 0.68 -5.07 -9.39
C LYS A 54 0.42 -5.55 -7.97
N LYS A 55 1.42 -6.15 -7.33
CA LYS A 55 1.30 -6.62 -5.94
C LYS A 55 1.06 -5.49 -4.95
N ILE A 56 1.74 -4.35 -5.12
CA ILE A 56 1.53 -3.17 -4.26
C ILE A 56 0.09 -2.68 -4.39
N VAL A 57 -0.41 -2.54 -5.62
CA VAL A 57 -1.80 -2.10 -5.87
C VAL A 57 -2.80 -3.08 -5.26
N GLN A 58 -2.56 -4.39 -5.40
CA GLN A 58 -3.39 -5.42 -4.78
C GLN A 58 -3.43 -5.28 -3.26
N TYR A 59 -2.27 -5.19 -2.60
CA TYR A 59 -2.23 -5.06 -1.13
C TYR A 59 -2.88 -3.78 -0.62
N LEU A 60 -2.76 -2.67 -1.36
CA LEU A 60 -3.45 -1.42 -1.00
C LEU A 60 -4.97 -1.55 -1.13
N ALA A 61 -5.46 -2.30 -2.14
CA ALA A 61 -6.87 -2.58 -2.27
C ALA A 61 -7.38 -3.46 -1.11
N ASP A 62 -6.65 -4.54 -0.79
CA ASP A 62 -7.00 -5.46 0.30
C ASP A 62 -7.05 -4.72 1.64
N LEU A 63 -6.06 -3.86 1.94
CA LEU A 63 -6.04 -3.05 3.16
C LEU A 63 -7.25 -2.13 3.26
N LYS A 64 -7.62 -1.46 2.16
CA LYS A 64 -8.79 -0.59 2.12
C LYS A 64 -10.09 -1.34 2.37
N GLU A 65 -10.19 -2.59 1.91
CA GLU A 65 -11.35 -3.44 2.19
C GLU A 65 -11.39 -3.86 3.66
N MET A 66 -10.24 -4.25 4.23
CA MET A 66 -10.12 -4.61 5.65
C MET A 66 -10.47 -3.42 6.57
N GLU A 67 -9.99 -2.22 6.25
CA GLU A 67 -10.32 -1.00 6.99
C GLU A 67 -11.83 -0.75 7.00
N LYS A 68 -12.49 -0.85 5.84
CA LYS A 68 -13.95 -0.69 5.75
C LYS A 68 -14.72 -1.74 6.54
N LEU A 69 -14.26 -2.99 6.53
CA LEU A 69 -14.91 -4.05 7.31
C LEU A 69 -14.74 -3.79 8.80
N HIS A 70 -13.56 -3.36 9.23
CA HIS A 70 -13.29 -3.01 10.62
C HIS A 70 -14.14 -1.84 11.09
N GLU A 71 -14.25 -0.76 10.30
CA GLU A 71 -15.12 0.37 10.61
C GLU A 71 -16.59 -0.04 10.78
N LYS A 72 -17.09 -0.92 9.89
CA LYS A 72 -18.44 -1.47 9.99
C LYS A 72 -18.63 -2.29 11.26
N GLU A 73 -17.69 -3.16 11.59
CA GLU A 73 -17.75 -3.99 12.79
C GLU A 73 -17.71 -3.14 14.06
N MET A 74 -16.86 -2.11 14.11
CA MET A 74 -16.81 -1.16 15.21
C MET A 74 -18.14 -0.42 15.38
N ALA A 75 -18.76 0.05 14.29
CA ALA A 75 -20.06 0.70 14.35
C ALA A 75 -21.17 -0.25 14.85
N LEU A 76 -21.18 -1.51 14.40
CA LEU A 76 -22.11 -2.52 14.89
C LEU A 76 -21.90 -2.82 16.37
N ASN A 77 -20.66 -2.94 16.82
CA ASN A 77 -20.33 -3.19 18.22
C ASN A 77 -20.80 -2.05 19.12
N VAL A 78 -20.60 -0.79 18.72
CA VAL A 78 -21.08 0.37 19.48
C VAL A 78 -22.61 0.38 19.57
N ASN A 79 -23.31 0.12 18.45
CA ASN A 79 -24.77 0.04 18.46
C ASN A 79 -25.28 -1.09 19.37
N ASN A 80 -24.68 -2.29 19.28
CA ASN A 80 -25.04 -3.43 20.11
C ASN A 80 -24.79 -3.14 21.60
N GLN A 81 -23.69 -2.48 21.94
CA GLN A 81 -23.40 -2.06 23.31
C GLN A 81 -24.42 -1.03 23.81
N GLN A 82 -24.82 -0.06 22.99
CA GLN A 82 -25.85 0.90 23.35
C GLN A 82 -27.21 0.23 23.61
N ILE A 83 -27.61 -0.71 22.74
CA ILE A 83 -28.86 -1.47 22.91
C ILE A 83 -28.83 -2.28 24.21
N GLU A 84 -27.71 -2.94 24.52
CA GLU A 84 -27.56 -3.64 25.80
C GLU A 84 -27.62 -2.67 26.99
N ILE A 85 -26.92 -1.53 26.94
CA ILE A 85 -26.98 -0.52 28.02
C ILE A 85 -28.40 -0.01 28.23
N GLU A 86 -29.14 0.29 27.16
CA GLU A 86 -30.54 0.74 27.24
C GLU A 86 -31.45 -0.34 27.83
N LYS A 87 -31.25 -1.60 27.45
CA LYS A 87 -32.02 -2.74 27.97
C LYS A 87 -31.85 -2.92 29.48
N TRP A 88 -30.65 -2.71 30.01
CA TRP A 88 -30.35 -2.84 31.44
C TRP A 88 -30.52 -1.51 32.21
N LYS A 89 -30.87 -0.42 31.53
CA LYS A 89 -31.07 0.88 32.17
C LYS A 89 -32.31 0.80 33.08
N PRO A 90 -32.16 1.07 34.39
CA PRO A 90 -33.32 1.05 35.29
C PRO A 90 -34.28 2.18 34.93
N ASN A 91 -35.59 1.88 34.94
CA ASN A 91 -36.62 2.89 34.72
C ASN A 91 -36.50 3.99 35.78
N SER A 92 -36.52 5.24 35.33
CA SER A 92 -36.57 6.39 36.24
C SER A 92 -37.83 6.30 37.09
N LYS A 93 -37.69 6.45 38.41
CA LYS A 93 -38.86 6.63 39.28
C LYS A 93 -39.50 7.96 38.90
N GLU A 94 -40.62 7.90 38.19
CA GLU A 94 -41.48 9.07 38.01
C GLU A 94 -41.92 9.54 39.41
N LEU A 95 -41.73 10.83 39.70
CA LEU A 95 -42.38 11.47 40.83
C LEU A 95 -43.87 11.51 40.50
N LYS A 96 -44.62 10.49 40.94
CA LYS A 96 -46.07 10.55 40.92
C LYS A 96 -46.47 11.74 41.79
N GLU A 97 -46.91 12.83 41.17
CA GLU A 97 -47.55 13.92 41.89
C GLU A 97 -48.81 13.34 42.56
N ILE A 98 -48.77 13.29 43.89
CA ILE A 98 -49.89 12.89 44.72
C ILE A 98 -50.75 14.15 44.88
N PHE A 99 -51.74 14.31 43.99
CA PHE A 99 -52.82 15.28 44.15
C PHE A 99 -54.14 14.54 44.34
#